data_AF-A0A256ZJW1-F1
#
_entry.id   AF-A0A256ZJW1-F1
#
_cell.length_a   1.000
_cell.length_b   1.000
_cell.length_c   1.000
_cell.angle_alpha   90.00
_cell.angle_beta   90.00
_cell.angle_gamma   90.00
#
_symmetry.space_group_name_H-M   'P 1'
#
loop_
_entity.id
_entity.type
_entity.pdbx_description
1 polymer ?
#
loop_
_entity_poly.entity_id
_entity_poly.type
_entity_poly.pdbx_seq_one_letter_code
_entity_poly.pdbx_strand_id
1 'polypeptide(L)'
;MPKLYVSTLGFEEKFTIRGLLRASLSPGDFIHLFLAEPLEDKAKNALTIVEKFVKEYLSFVELNYTVLPVIEYPKAVGEAAKALRTYANVDYAILNLSGGMRALILEVLVATLITLNPKKTTVEIELESLRGFIKIPLMVFIHTPPSPDEAELLRKISEGYITLESLAKKLNQPKSTTHRRIRRLVDKGFLSEERYGRKTYYKLTNQGKIYVYM
;
A
#
# COMPACT_ATOMS: atom_id res chain seq x y z
N MET A 1 -10.67 -5.65 -14.74
CA MET A 1 -10.55 -4.76 -13.57
C MET A 1 -9.15 -4.19 -13.60
N PRO A 2 -8.95 -2.96 -14.11
CA PRO A 2 -7.63 -2.44 -14.42
C PRO A 2 -6.79 -2.23 -13.15
N LYS A 3 -5.52 -2.62 -13.22
CA LYS A 3 -4.51 -2.38 -12.19
C LYS A 3 -3.59 -1.24 -12.59
N LEU A 4 -3.06 -0.54 -11.60
CA LEU A 4 -1.98 0.42 -11.76
C LEU A 4 -0.73 -0.07 -11.01
N TYR A 5 0.39 -0.13 -11.70
CA TYR A 5 1.71 -0.26 -11.07
C TYR A 5 2.40 1.10 -11.10
N VAL A 6 2.64 1.67 -9.93
CA VAL A 6 3.39 2.92 -9.75
C VAL A 6 4.75 2.58 -9.19
N SER A 7 5.82 3.17 -9.71
CA SER A 7 7.13 3.03 -9.10
C SER A 7 7.96 4.30 -9.18
N THR A 8 8.72 4.57 -8.11
CA THR A 8 9.81 5.53 -8.15
C THR A 8 11.05 4.87 -8.74
N LEU A 9 11.73 5.55 -9.66
CA LEU A 9 12.90 5.05 -10.35
C LEU A 9 14.11 5.96 -10.11
N GLY A 10 15.22 5.35 -9.72
CA GLY A 10 16.51 6.01 -9.54
C GLY A 10 17.54 5.47 -10.53
N PHE A 11 18.76 5.23 -10.06
CA PHE A 11 19.85 4.74 -10.89
C PHE A 11 19.84 3.21 -11.11
N GLU A 12 18.99 2.49 -10.39
CA GLU A 12 18.90 1.04 -10.46
C GLU A 12 17.48 0.62 -10.86
N GLU A 13 17.37 -0.06 -11.99
CA GLU A 13 16.13 -0.56 -12.58
C GLU A 13 15.61 -1.85 -11.92
N LYS A 14 16.52 -2.61 -11.29
CA LYS A 14 16.26 -3.97 -10.83
C LYS A 14 15.05 -4.09 -9.92
N PHE A 15 14.82 -3.09 -9.07
CA PHE A 15 13.68 -3.05 -8.15
C PHE A 15 12.35 -2.86 -8.89
N THR A 16 12.33 -1.97 -9.88
CA THR A 16 11.17 -1.75 -10.75
C THR A 16 10.86 -3.02 -11.54
N ILE A 17 11.87 -3.63 -12.17
CA ILE A 17 11.69 -4.86 -12.96
C ILE A 17 11.19 -6.02 -12.09
N ARG A 18 11.82 -6.25 -10.93
CA ARG A 18 11.39 -7.29 -9.99
C ARG A 18 9.96 -7.05 -9.49
N GLY A 19 9.58 -5.79 -9.25
CA GLY A 19 8.22 -5.40 -8.91
C GLY A 19 7.23 -5.68 -10.03
N LEU A 20 7.55 -5.32 -11.27
CA LEU A 20 6.73 -5.58 -12.46
C LEU A 20 6.47 -7.07 -12.66
N LEU A 21 7.51 -7.92 -12.50
CA LEU A 21 7.37 -9.38 -12.57
C LEU A 21 6.39 -9.94 -11.53
N ARG A 22 6.28 -9.32 -10.35
CA ARG A 22 5.34 -9.73 -9.28
C ARG A 22 3.95 -9.16 -9.48
N ALA A 23 3.82 -8.02 -10.15
CA ALA A 23 2.56 -7.27 -10.26
C ALA A 23 1.46 -8.04 -11.01
N SER A 24 1.83 -9.03 -11.83
CA SER A 24 0.90 -9.86 -12.59
C SER A 24 -0.09 -9.01 -13.39
N LEU A 25 0.47 -8.10 -14.20
CA LEU A 25 -0.29 -7.16 -15.03
C LEU A 25 -0.94 -7.88 -16.21
N SER A 26 -2.05 -7.34 -16.68
CA SER A 26 -2.88 -7.86 -17.77
C SER A 26 -3.20 -6.75 -18.78
N PRO A 27 -3.69 -7.08 -19.99
CA PRO A 27 -4.14 -6.08 -20.94
C PRO A 27 -5.17 -5.11 -20.32
N GLY A 28 -4.94 -3.81 -20.50
CA GLY A 28 -5.76 -2.75 -19.89
C GLY A 28 -5.27 -2.27 -18.51
N ASP A 29 -4.17 -2.84 -18.00
CA ASP A 29 -3.45 -2.30 -16.84
C ASP A 29 -2.49 -1.18 -17.26
N PHE A 30 -1.97 -0.44 -16.27
CA PHE A 30 -1.12 0.73 -16.45
C PHE A 30 0.17 0.64 -15.63
N ILE A 31 1.25 1.22 -16.15
CA ILE A 31 2.50 1.46 -15.44
C ILE A 31 2.77 2.97 -15.45
N HIS A 32 3.07 3.53 -14.28
CA HIS A 32 3.52 4.92 -14.16
C HIS A 32 4.81 5.01 -13.34
N LEU A 33 5.87 5.55 -13.95
CA LEU A 33 7.16 5.74 -13.30
C LEU A 33 7.37 7.19 -12.89
N PHE A 34 7.92 7.41 -11.70
CA PHE A 34 8.32 8.73 -11.22
C PHE A 34 9.84 8.81 -11.10
N LEU A 35 10.43 9.88 -11.63
CA LEU A 35 11.86 10.15 -11.61
C LEU A 35 12.14 11.53 -11.01
N ALA A 36 13.36 11.75 -10.55
CA ALA A 36 13.78 13.06 -10.02
C ALA A 36 14.39 13.96 -11.11
N GLU A 37 14.14 15.26 -11.03
CA GLU A 37 14.88 16.30 -11.73
C GLU A 37 16.13 16.70 -10.93
N PRO A 38 17.29 16.94 -11.57
CA PRO A 38 17.56 16.74 -13.00
C PRO A 38 17.59 15.27 -13.37
N LEU A 39 17.13 14.96 -14.59
CA LEU A 39 17.19 13.58 -15.09
C LEU A 39 18.63 13.24 -15.48
N GLU A 40 19.36 12.66 -14.52
CA GLU A 40 20.75 12.23 -14.69
C GLU A 40 20.87 11.03 -15.66
N ASP A 41 22.03 10.89 -16.31
CA ASP A 41 22.25 9.83 -17.31
C ASP A 41 22.09 8.41 -16.73
N LYS A 42 22.44 8.21 -15.46
CA LYS A 42 22.18 6.94 -14.76
C LYS A 42 20.68 6.63 -14.66
N ALA A 43 19.86 7.63 -14.33
CA ALA A 43 18.42 7.47 -14.28
C ALA A 43 17.81 7.28 -15.68
N LYS A 44 18.33 7.97 -16.70
CA LYS A 44 17.93 7.73 -18.12
C LYS A 44 18.24 6.30 -18.55
N ASN A 45 19.43 5.80 -18.20
CA ASN A 45 19.83 4.43 -18.53
C ASN A 45 18.90 3.42 -17.85
N ALA A 46 18.62 3.60 -16.55
CA ALA A 46 17.68 2.76 -15.84
C ALA A 46 16.27 2.81 -16.47
N LEU A 47 15.77 3.99 -16.84
CA LEU A 47 14.50 4.16 -17.54
C LEU A 47 14.48 3.40 -18.86
N THR A 48 15.53 3.53 -19.66
CA THR A 48 15.67 2.84 -20.96
C THR A 48 15.60 1.33 -20.79
N ILE A 49 16.24 0.78 -19.74
CA ILE A 49 16.18 -0.66 -19.46
C ILE A 49 14.76 -1.09 -19.05
N VAL A 50 14.06 -0.30 -18.23
CA VAL A 50 12.66 -0.59 -17.87
C VAL A 50 11.75 -0.50 -19.09
N GLU A 51 11.88 0.52 -19.93
CA GLU A 51 11.10 0.68 -21.17
C GLU A 51 11.31 -0.51 -22.11
N LYS A 52 12.57 -0.94 -22.29
CA LYS A 52 12.90 -2.13 -23.08
C LYS A 52 12.25 -3.39 -22.50
N PHE A 53 12.33 -3.58 -21.18
CA PHE A 53 11.69 -4.70 -20.51
C PHE A 53 10.17 -4.69 -20.71
N VAL A 54 9.51 -3.54 -20.51
CA VAL A 54 8.05 -3.43 -20.71
C VAL A 54 7.70 -3.70 -22.17
N LYS A 55 8.47 -3.18 -23.13
CA LYS A 55 8.23 -3.45 -24.56
C LYS A 55 8.40 -4.93 -24.93
N GLU A 56 9.37 -5.63 -24.35
CA GLU A 56 9.64 -7.03 -24.67
C GLU A 56 8.66 -8.00 -23.98
N TYR A 57 8.29 -7.74 -22.72
CA TYR A 57 7.56 -8.70 -21.89
C TYR A 57 6.13 -8.27 -21.52
N LEU A 58 5.82 -6.97 -21.60
CA LEU A 58 4.57 -6.35 -21.14
C LEU A 58 4.00 -5.37 -22.18
N SER A 59 4.19 -5.62 -23.48
CA SER A 59 3.79 -4.71 -24.57
C SER A 59 2.28 -4.41 -24.63
N PHE A 60 1.48 -5.19 -23.91
CA PHE A 60 0.04 -5.03 -23.74
C PHE A 60 -0.35 -4.06 -22.61
N VAL A 61 0.62 -3.49 -21.89
CA VAL A 61 0.44 -2.57 -20.77
C VAL A 61 0.95 -1.18 -21.17
N GLU A 62 0.17 -0.15 -20.84
CA GLU A 62 0.57 1.24 -21.12
C GLU A 62 1.63 1.71 -20.10
N LEU A 63 2.76 2.22 -20.59
CA LEU A 63 3.83 2.78 -19.77
C LEU A 63 3.91 4.30 -19.93
N ASN A 64 3.82 5.01 -18.81
CA ASN A 64 4.07 6.45 -18.73
C ASN A 64 5.14 6.75 -17.68
N TYR A 65 5.77 7.92 -17.78
CA TYR A 65 6.65 8.42 -16.74
C TYR A 65 6.51 9.93 -16.53
N THR A 66 6.81 10.40 -15.33
CA THR A 66 6.86 11.82 -14.96
C THR A 66 8.18 12.11 -14.23
N VAL A 67 8.86 13.19 -14.63
CA VAL A 67 10.05 13.71 -13.94
C VAL A 67 9.59 14.84 -13.01
N LEU A 68 10.00 14.79 -11.74
CA LEU A 68 9.52 15.69 -10.69
C LEU A 68 10.63 16.60 -10.13
N PRO A 69 10.33 17.87 -9.82
CA PRO A 69 11.27 18.79 -9.19
C PRO A 69 11.35 18.55 -7.66
N VAL A 70 12.07 17.51 -7.24
CA VAL A 70 12.11 16.98 -5.85
C VAL A 70 12.53 18.00 -4.78
N ILE A 71 13.26 19.06 -5.14
CA ILE A 71 13.62 20.12 -4.18
C ILE A 71 12.38 20.98 -3.82
N GLU A 72 11.47 21.16 -4.77
CA GLU A 72 10.22 21.91 -4.62
C GLU A 72 9.06 20.96 -4.25
N TYR A 73 9.10 20.39 -3.05
CA TYR A 73 8.15 19.32 -2.67
C TYR A 73 6.66 19.62 -2.94
N PRO A 74 6.10 20.83 -2.75
CA PRO A 74 4.69 21.06 -3.04
C PRO A 74 4.38 20.92 -4.53
N LYS A 75 5.32 21.34 -5.38
CA LYS A 75 5.23 21.23 -6.83
C LYS A 75 5.38 19.77 -7.27
N ALA A 76 6.39 19.08 -6.76
CA ALA A 76 6.58 17.65 -7.02
C ALA A 76 5.35 16.81 -6.64
N VAL A 77 4.81 17.02 -5.42
CA VAL A 77 3.57 16.34 -4.97
C VAL A 77 2.38 16.71 -5.86
N GLY A 78 2.22 17.98 -6.24
CA GLY A 78 1.13 18.44 -7.10
C GLY A 78 1.18 17.82 -8.49
N GLU A 79 2.36 17.75 -9.11
CA GLU A 79 2.58 17.13 -10.42
C GLU A 79 2.38 15.61 -10.37
N ALA A 80 2.92 14.94 -9.34
CA ALA A 80 2.67 13.51 -9.11
C ALA A 80 1.18 13.21 -8.92
N ALA A 81 0.48 14.03 -8.13
CA ALA A 81 -0.95 13.88 -7.91
C ALA A 81 -1.75 14.10 -9.22
N LYS A 82 -1.36 15.08 -10.05
CA LYS A 82 -1.98 15.31 -11.36
C LYS A 82 -1.82 14.09 -12.26
N ALA A 83 -0.62 13.50 -12.31
CA ALA A 83 -0.36 12.29 -13.07
C ALA A 83 -1.21 11.11 -12.56
N LEU A 84 -1.24 10.88 -11.24
CA LEU A 84 -2.00 9.77 -10.63
C LEU A 84 -3.53 9.89 -10.81
N ARG A 85 -4.08 11.11 -10.89
CA ARG A 85 -5.53 11.32 -11.10
C ARG A 85 -6.04 10.73 -12.42
N THR A 86 -5.18 10.57 -13.42
CA THR A 86 -5.56 9.90 -14.68
C THR A 86 -5.96 8.44 -14.45
N TYR A 87 -5.52 7.84 -13.35
CA TYR A 87 -5.77 6.45 -12.96
C TYR A 87 -6.73 6.33 -11.76
N ALA A 88 -7.47 7.38 -11.39
CA ALA A 88 -8.29 7.37 -10.17
C ALA A 88 -9.36 6.25 -10.10
N ASN A 89 -9.75 5.71 -11.26
CA ASN A 89 -10.78 4.67 -11.39
C ASN A 89 -10.23 3.24 -11.48
N VAL A 90 -8.92 3.03 -11.27
CA VAL A 90 -8.37 1.67 -11.25
C VAL A 90 -8.89 0.86 -10.08
N ASP A 91 -8.98 -0.45 -10.25
CA ASP A 91 -9.50 -1.35 -9.24
C ASP A 91 -8.51 -1.65 -8.13
N TYR A 92 -7.22 -1.63 -8.48
CA TYR A 92 -6.15 -1.90 -7.54
C TYR A 92 -4.85 -1.22 -7.98
N ALA A 93 -4.12 -0.63 -7.03
CA ALA A 93 -2.84 -0.01 -7.28
C ALA A 93 -1.73 -0.66 -6.44
N ILE A 94 -0.56 -0.82 -7.06
CA ILE A 94 0.68 -1.26 -6.42
C ILE A 94 1.65 -0.09 -6.48
N LEU A 95 2.03 0.44 -5.32
CA LEU A 95 3.01 1.51 -5.20
C LEU A 95 4.36 0.94 -4.76
N ASN A 96 5.26 0.72 -5.71
CA ASN A 96 6.60 0.21 -5.43
C ASN A 96 7.59 1.37 -5.17
N LEU A 97 7.98 1.53 -3.90
CA LEU A 97 8.88 2.59 -3.42
C LEU A 97 10.28 2.07 -3.10
N SER A 98 10.70 1.00 -3.77
CA SER A 98 11.95 0.29 -3.46
C SER A 98 13.20 1.00 -4.01
N GLY A 99 13.04 1.86 -5.01
CA GLY A 99 14.12 2.57 -5.67
C GLY A 99 13.83 4.07 -5.84
N GLY A 100 14.82 4.82 -6.29
CA GLY A 100 14.71 6.28 -6.42
C GLY A 100 15.23 7.07 -5.22
N MET A 101 15.22 8.39 -5.36
CA MET A 101 15.62 9.28 -4.28
C MET A 101 14.63 9.21 -3.12
N ARG A 102 15.11 9.30 -1.88
CA ARG A 102 14.23 9.23 -0.68
C ARG A 102 13.19 10.34 -0.64
N ALA A 103 13.54 11.55 -1.06
CA ALA A 103 12.59 12.65 -1.16
C ALA A 103 11.50 12.37 -2.21
N LEU A 104 11.88 11.91 -3.40
CA LEU A 104 10.95 11.44 -4.45
C LEU A 104 9.99 10.36 -3.93
N ILE A 105 10.51 9.38 -3.17
CA ILE A 105 9.70 8.32 -2.55
C ILE A 105 8.61 8.91 -1.65
N LEU A 106 8.97 9.87 -0.79
CA LEU A 106 8.02 10.51 0.13
C LEU A 106 6.99 11.37 -0.63
N GLU A 107 7.41 12.10 -1.65
CA GLU A 107 6.54 12.94 -2.45
C GLU A 107 5.49 12.13 -3.21
N VAL A 108 5.91 11.02 -3.83
CA VAL A 108 5.00 10.11 -4.53
C VAL A 108 4.09 9.39 -3.55
N LEU A 109 4.57 9.01 -2.36
CA LEU A 109 3.72 8.47 -1.30
C LEU A 109 2.63 9.47 -0.89
N VAL A 110 2.99 10.73 -0.64
CA VAL A 110 2.03 11.79 -0.29
C VAL A 110 1.03 12.01 -1.42
N ALA A 111 1.49 12.11 -2.67
CA ALA A 111 0.62 12.24 -3.83
C ALA A 111 -0.36 11.06 -3.95
N THR A 112 0.11 9.83 -3.70
CA THR A 112 -0.69 8.61 -3.71
C THR A 112 -1.76 8.64 -2.62
N LEU A 113 -1.42 9.08 -1.39
CA LEU A 113 -2.37 9.22 -0.28
C LEU A 113 -3.51 10.19 -0.58
N ILE A 114 -3.25 11.23 -1.37
CA ILE A 114 -4.23 12.26 -1.73
C ILE A 114 -5.13 11.81 -2.89
N THR A 115 -4.65 10.91 -3.76
CA THR A 115 -5.29 10.65 -5.06
C THR A 115 -5.86 9.25 -5.22
N LEU A 116 -5.18 8.21 -4.75
CA LEU A 116 -5.61 6.83 -4.94
C LEU A 116 -6.41 6.33 -3.74
N ASN A 117 -7.30 5.37 -3.98
CA ASN A 117 -8.10 4.78 -2.92
C ASN A 117 -7.22 3.93 -1.98
N PRO A 118 -7.09 4.29 -0.69
CA PRO A 118 -6.20 3.58 0.24
C PRO A 118 -6.66 2.15 0.57
N LYS A 119 -7.94 1.81 0.37
CA LYS A 119 -8.46 0.43 0.50
C LYS A 119 -8.01 -0.48 -0.65
N LYS A 120 -7.68 0.12 -1.79
CA LYS A 120 -7.34 -0.56 -3.04
C LYS A 120 -5.88 -0.35 -3.43
N THR A 121 -5.04 0.14 -2.51
CA THR A 121 -3.62 0.44 -2.80
C THR A 121 -2.71 -0.23 -1.79
N THR A 122 -1.65 -0.87 -2.26
CA THR A 122 -0.61 -1.47 -1.42
C THR A 122 0.76 -0.90 -1.78
N VAL A 123 1.53 -0.57 -0.77
CA VAL A 123 2.93 -0.15 -0.89
C VAL A 123 3.84 -1.37 -0.84
N GLU A 124 4.76 -1.48 -1.79
CA GLU A 124 5.81 -2.50 -1.82
C GLU A 124 7.19 -1.85 -1.63
N ILE A 125 7.99 -2.42 -0.74
CA ILE A 125 9.38 -2.00 -0.50
C ILE A 125 10.27 -3.24 -0.42
N GLU A 126 11.21 -3.38 -1.35
CA GLU A 126 12.24 -4.41 -1.30
C GLU A 126 13.28 -4.09 -0.23
N LEU A 127 13.77 -5.13 0.44
CA LEU A 127 14.87 -5.00 1.39
C LEU A 127 16.18 -4.77 0.62
N GLU A 128 17.06 -3.94 1.16
CA GLU A 128 18.38 -3.67 0.56
C GLU A 128 19.21 -4.95 0.35
N SER A 129 19.01 -5.96 1.20
CA SER A 129 19.63 -7.29 1.08
C SER A 129 19.12 -8.14 -0.10
N LEU A 130 18.09 -7.68 -0.81
CA LEU A 130 17.38 -8.38 -1.90
C LEU A 130 16.74 -9.72 -1.52
N ARG A 131 16.73 -10.07 -0.22
CA ARG A 131 16.19 -11.34 0.32
C ARG A 131 14.67 -11.40 0.35
N GLY A 132 13.99 -10.27 0.12
CA GLY A 132 12.54 -10.19 0.17
C GLY A 132 12.06 -8.75 0.08
N PHE A 133 10.77 -8.59 0.34
CA PHE A 133 10.08 -7.30 0.29
C PHE A 133 8.92 -7.31 1.27
N ILE A 134 8.51 -6.12 1.70
CA ILE A 134 7.36 -5.93 2.57
C ILE A 134 6.19 -5.35 1.77
N LYS A 135 4.97 -5.74 2.17
CA LYS A 135 3.72 -5.18 1.66
C LYS A 135 3.01 -4.45 2.78
N ILE A 136 2.74 -3.17 2.58
CA ILE A 136 2.05 -2.32 3.56
C ILE A 136 0.80 -1.76 2.88
N PRO A 137 -0.42 -2.09 3.35
CA PRO A 137 -1.64 -1.46 2.84
C PRO A 137 -1.55 0.06 3.00
N LEU A 138 -1.88 0.83 1.96
CA LEU A 138 -1.75 2.30 2.00
C LEU A 138 -2.58 2.92 3.14
N MET A 139 -3.70 2.28 3.50
CA MET A 139 -4.54 2.69 4.63
C MET A 139 -3.77 2.81 5.96
N VAL A 140 -2.68 2.04 6.17
CA VAL A 140 -1.82 2.13 7.37
C VAL A 140 -1.38 3.58 7.65
N PHE A 141 -1.11 4.35 6.60
CA PHE A 141 -0.55 5.71 6.71
C PHE A 141 -1.59 6.78 7.09
N ILE A 142 -2.89 6.45 7.06
CA ILE A 142 -3.98 7.42 7.34
C ILE A 142 -4.91 6.97 8.46
N HIS A 143 -4.69 5.79 9.04
CA HIS A 143 -5.52 5.31 10.12
C HIS A 143 -5.39 6.18 11.37
N THR A 144 -6.54 6.55 11.94
CA THR A 144 -6.58 7.05 13.31
C THR A 144 -6.19 5.93 14.27
N PRO A 145 -5.18 6.14 15.14
CA PRO A 145 -4.82 5.15 16.15
C PRO A 145 -6.03 4.69 16.97
N PRO A 146 -6.02 3.43 17.47
CA PRO A 146 -7.01 2.99 18.43
C PRO A 146 -6.89 3.82 19.72
N SER A 147 -8.01 4.05 20.40
CA SER A 147 -7.96 4.59 21.77
C SER A 147 -7.24 3.61 22.71
N PRO A 148 -6.78 4.02 23.90
CA PRO A 148 -6.17 3.12 24.88
C PRO A 148 -7.03 1.88 25.17
N ASP A 149 -8.34 2.06 25.36
CA ASP A 149 -9.30 0.96 25.56
C ASP A 149 -9.42 0.03 24.34
N GLU A 150 -9.30 0.57 23.13
CA GLU A 150 -9.30 -0.20 21.89
C GLU A 150 -7.98 -0.98 21.75
N ALA A 151 -6.84 -0.40 22.10
CA ALA A 151 -5.54 -1.07 22.09
C ALA A 151 -5.47 -2.20 23.12
N GLU A 152 -6.00 -1.99 24.33
CA GLU A 152 -6.12 -3.05 25.33
C GLU A 152 -7.02 -4.19 24.84
N LEU A 153 -8.11 -3.87 24.13
CA LEU A 153 -8.96 -4.85 23.50
C LEU A 153 -8.20 -5.66 22.43
N LEU A 154 -7.41 -5.02 21.58
CA LEU A 154 -6.58 -5.71 20.58
C LEU A 154 -5.58 -6.66 21.24
N ARG A 155 -4.94 -6.26 22.35
CA ARG A 155 -4.06 -7.13 23.15
C ARG A 155 -4.80 -8.34 23.70
N LYS A 156 -6.03 -8.18 24.21
CA LYS A 156 -6.86 -9.30 24.69
C LYS A 156 -7.29 -10.27 23.59
N ILE A 157 -7.34 -9.82 22.33
CA ILE A 157 -7.67 -10.63 21.14
C ILE A 157 -6.43 -11.33 20.55
N SER A 158 -5.21 -10.94 20.96
CA SER A 158 -3.96 -11.46 20.40
C SER A 158 -3.76 -12.97 20.53
N GLU A 159 -4.51 -13.62 21.41
CA GLU A 159 -4.51 -15.08 21.64
C GLU A 159 -5.11 -15.91 20.49
N GLY A 160 -5.68 -15.30 19.44
CA GLY A 160 -6.12 -16.00 18.23
C GLY A 160 -7.53 -15.66 17.75
N TYR A 161 -8.17 -16.59 17.04
CA TYR A 161 -9.55 -16.42 16.55
C TYR A 161 -10.54 -16.40 17.71
N ILE A 162 -11.34 -15.34 17.82
CA ILE A 162 -12.34 -15.20 18.89
C ILE A 162 -13.73 -14.90 18.33
N THR A 163 -14.78 -15.51 18.90
CA THR A 163 -16.17 -15.19 18.55
C THR A 163 -16.70 -14.02 19.38
N LEU A 164 -17.78 -13.40 18.92
CA LEU A 164 -18.46 -12.33 19.67
C LEU A 164 -18.87 -12.79 21.08
N GLU A 165 -19.40 -14.01 21.22
CA GLU A 165 -19.78 -14.58 22.53
C GLU A 165 -18.59 -14.69 23.47
N SER A 166 -17.48 -15.24 22.98
CA SER A 166 -16.28 -15.45 23.76
C SER A 166 -15.69 -14.10 24.19
N LEU A 167 -15.69 -13.11 23.29
CA LEU A 167 -15.19 -11.79 23.59
C LEU A 167 -16.08 -11.04 24.59
N ALA A 168 -17.40 -11.10 24.45
CA ALA A 168 -18.34 -10.50 25.39
C ALA A 168 -18.15 -11.06 26.81
N LYS A 169 -17.93 -12.38 26.93
CA LYS A 169 -17.63 -13.04 28.19
C LYS A 169 -16.27 -12.62 28.76
N LYS A 170 -15.21 -12.60 27.94
CA LYS A 170 -13.85 -12.22 28.36
C LYS A 170 -13.77 -10.75 28.81
N LEU A 171 -14.58 -9.88 28.23
CA LEU A 171 -14.64 -8.46 28.58
C LEU A 171 -15.65 -8.13 29.69
N ASN A 172 -16.46 -9.10 30.13
CA ASN A 172 -17.59 -8.88 31.03
C ASN A 172 -18.52 -7.75 30.53
N GLN A 173 -18.88 -7.76 29.24
CA GLN A 173 -19.67 -6.72 28.58
C GLN A 173 -20.90 -7.31 27.85
N PRO A 174 -22.00 -6.54 27.70
CA PRO A 174 -23.13 -6.94 26.88
C PRO A 174 -22.72 -7.17 25.41
N LYS A 175 -23.30 -8.21 24.78
CA LYS A 175 -23.02 -8.54 23.37
C LYS A 175 -23.21 -7.35 22.42
N SER A 176 -24.21 -6.51 22.65
CA SER A 176 -24.47 -5.31 21.84
C SER A 176 -23.32 -4.30 21.90
N THR A 177 -22.78 -4.04 23.09
CA THR A 177 -21.63 -3.16 23.31
C THR A 177 -20.36 -3.75 22.69
N THR A 178 -20.10 -5.03 22.91
CA THR A 178 -18.96 -5.74 22.31
C THR A 178 -19.02 -5.69 20.79
N HIS A 179 -20.19 -5.96 20.21
CA HIS A 179 -20.38 -5.95 18.76
C HIS A 179 -20.11 -4.56 18.16
N ARG A 180 -20.59 -3.48 18.79
CA ARG A 180 -20.30 -2.11 18.35
C ARG A 180 -18.80 -1.81 18.35
N ARG A 181 -18.07 -2.23 19.40
CA ARG A 181 -16.62 -2.03 19.51
C ARG A 181 -15.85 -2.84 18.46
N ILE A 182 -16.19 -4.11 18.27
CA ILE A 182 -15.58 -4.96 17.24
C ILE A 182 -15.81 -4.37 15.84
N ARG A 183 -17.05 -4.00 15.53
CA ARG A 183 -17.39 -3.43 14.22
C ARG A 183 -16.55 -2.18 13.94
N ARG A 184 -16.40 -1.29 14.91
CA ARG A 184 -15.51 -0.13 14.78
C ARG A 184 -14.06 -0.52 14.50
N LEU A 185 -13.53 -1.56 15.15
CA LEU A 185 -12.16 -2.05 14.92
C LEU A 185 -12.00 -2.74 13.55
N VAL A 186 -13.05 -3.41 13.05
CA VAL A 186 -13.10 -3.98 11.70
C VAL A 186 -13.15 -2.85 10.65
N ASP A 187 -14.00 -1.85 10.86
CA ASP A 187 -14.11 -0.69 9.98
C ASP A 187 -12.80 0.12 9.92
N LYS A 188 -12.10 0.19 11.06
CA LYS A 188 -10.74 0.77 11.19
C LYS A 188 -9.63 -0.16 10.69
N GLY A 189 -9.92 -1.37 10.21
CA GLY A 189 -8.93 -2.28 9.65
C GLY A 189 -8.03 -3.01 10.66
N PHE A 190 -8.23 -2.85 11.97
CA PHE A 190 -7.42 -3.53 12.99
C PHE A 190 -7.84 -4.99 13.21
N LEU A 191 -9.09 -5.33 12.88
CA LEU A 191 -9.62 -6.68 12.89
C LEU A 191 -10.14 -7.07 11.51
N SER A 192 -10.04 -8.35 11.21
CA SER A 192 -10.74 -8.97 10.09
C SER A 192 -11.77 -9.95 10.63
N GLU A 193 -12.87 -10.10 9.91
CA GLU A 193 -13.93 -11.05 10.22
C GLU A 193 -13.95 -12.18 9.21
N GLU A 194 -14.05 -13.41 9.70
CA GLU A 194 -14.18 -14.61 8.88
C GLU A 194 -15.38 -15.42 9.36
N ARG A 195 -16.20 -15.85 8.41
CA ARG A 195 -17.43 -16.59 8.71
C ARG A 195 -17.18 -18.08 8.49
N TYR A 196 -17.28 -18.85 9.57
CA TYR A 196 -17.20 -20.31 9.53
C TYR A 196 -18.56 -20.88 9.93
N GLY A 197 -19.33 -21.34 8.94
CA GLY A 197 -20.71 -21.78 9.12
C GLY A 197 -21.61 -20.66 9.65
N ARG A 198 -22.21 -20.89 10.83
CA ARG A 198 -23.11 -19.91 11.49
C ARG A 198 -22.38 -18.93 12.41
N LYS A 199 -21.07 -19.09 12.63
CA LYS A 199 -20.29 -18.25 13.56
C LYS A 199 -19.37 -17.29 12.81
N THR A 200 -19.22 -16.10 13.36
CA THR A 200 -18.22 -15.12 12.92
C THR A 200 -17.06 -15.13 13.89
N TYR A 201 -15.85 -15.23 13.33
CA TYR A 201 -14.60 -15.20 14.05
C TYR A 201 -13.84 -13.93 13.70
N TYR A 202 -13.25 -13.31 14.70
CA TYR A 202 -12.44 -12.12 14.55
C TYR A 202 -10.97 -12.45 14.80
N LYS A 203 -10.08 -11.89 13.97
CA LYS A 203 -8.63 -11.99 14.13
C LYS A 203 -7.96 -10.64 13.91
N LEU A 204 -6.81 -10.44 14.55
CA LEU A 204 -5.96 -9.27 14.29
C LEU A 204 -5.46 -9.28 12.84
N THR A 205 -5.59 -8.13 12.18
CA THR A 205 -4.84 -7.85 10.95
C THR A 205 -3.40 -7.52 11.29
N ASN A 206 -2.53 -7.39 10.28
CA ASN A 206 -1.16 -6.91 10.51
C ASN A 206 -1.14 -5.51 11.13
N GLN A 207 -2.12 -4.64 10.81
CA GLN A 207 -2.31 -3.35 11.45
C GLN A 207 -2.67 -3.49 12.94
N GLY A 208 -3.61 -4.37 13.26
CA GLY A 208 -3.99 -4.63 14.66
C GLY A 208 -2.83 -5.17 15.50
N LYS A 209 -1.95 -5.98 14.90
CA LYS A 209 -0.76 -6.52 15.57
C LYS A 209 0.26 -5.44 15.96
N ILE A 210 0.36 -4.33 15.23
CA ILE A 210 1.26 -3.22 15.58
C ILE A 210 1.01 -2.78 17.03
N TYR A 211 -0.25 -2.62 17.40
CA TYR A 211 -0.67 -2.18 18.74
C TYR A 211 -0.58 -3.25 19.83
N VAL A 212 -0.26 -4.50 19.46
CA VAL A 212 0.08 -5.55 20.42
C VAL A 212 1.56 -5.45 20.80
N TYR A 213 2.41 -4.99 19.89
CA TYR A 213 3.85 -4.80 20.11
C TYR A 213 4.22 -3.41 20.66
N MET A 214 3.27 -2.48 20.69
CA MET A 214 3.37 -1.18 21.37
C MET A 214 3.01 -1.29 22.85
#